data_AF-A0A9Y2L3N4-F1
#
_entry.id   AF-A0A9Y2L3N4-F1
#
_cell.length_a   1.000
_cell.length_b   1.000
_cell.length_c   1.000
_cell.angle_alpha   90.00
_cell.angle_beta   90.00
_cell.angle_gamma   90.00
#
_symmetry.space_group_name_H-M   'P 1'
#
loop_
_entity.id
_entity.type
_entity.pdbx_description
1 polymer ?
#
loop_
_entity_poly.entity_id
_entity_poly.type
_entity_poly.pdbx_seq_one_letter_code
_entity_poly.pdbx_strand_id
1 'polypeptide(L)'
;MGKTACLKLIDALFKKRWSVFSSTEFEHIVFNFSDGSEIVIRKFPEDETSSSVELMGIAVETNTSSNETGTWTPRSIDTTTSKFSRVERFLPFLTRSGPRNWTHDYSGQTLNLQDVVENYAADIPEEILEEFSETPPEDLLTIIKNVDCHLIETQRLLVFRDDDYRRGPHGRSSQLAISKKAQVLRNTISKELASYAAISQSLDRSFPRRVIQTGPATSPQNLAASLAGLDATRRGLMEAGILDPEGDEAFPIINDVNDAVSAVLKVYVSDTEQKLNVLERLRERILLFIELIDDRFTPKSVVVHKNEGFRVQRSTKHDVPLEKLSSGEQHQLVLFFELLFELKPNALILIDEPELSLHVGWQKKFIPDLQRIIALNEFDVLLATHSPQLIGEWDDVVVDLGDVE
;
A
#
# COMPACT_ATOMS: atom_id res chain seq x y z
N MET A 1 -25.40 5.70 -9.74
CA MET A 1 -24.01 5.19 -9.82
C MET A 1 -23.61 4.64 -8.44
N GLY A 2 -22.99 3.46 -8.34
CA GLY A 2 -22.64 2.86 -7.04
C GLY A 2 -21.34 3.39 -6.42
N LYS A 3 -21.17 3.24 -5.10
CA LYS A 3 -19.96 3.67 -4.35
C LYS A 3 -18.68 3.06 -4.90
N THR A 4 -18.68 1.73 -5.10
CA THR A 4 -17.56 1.00 -5.72
C THR A 4 -17.24 1.50 -7.13
N ALA A 5 -18.25 1.86 -7.93
CA ALA A 5 -18.01 2.39 -9.27
C ALA A 5 -17.32 3.75 -9.22
N CYS A 6 -17.67 4.61 -8.26
CA CYS A 6 -17.02 5.90 -8.05
C CYS A 6 -15.53 5.72 -7.72
N LEU A 7 -15.19 4.83 -6.76
CA LEU A 7 -13.79 4.55 -6.42
C LEU A 7 -13.01 3.99 -7.62
N LYS A 8 -13.62 3.07 -8.38
CA LYS A 8 -12.99 2.50 -9.58
C LYS A 8 -12.69 3.54 -10.65
N LEU A 9 -13.57 4.52 -10.84
CA LEU A 9 -13.36 5.60 -11.81
C LEU A 9 -12.25 6.55 -11.37
N ILE A 10 -12.15 6.84 -10.07
CA ILE A 10 -11.03 7.63 -9.53
C ILE A 10 -9.71 6.89 -9.74
N ASP A 11 -9.62 5.61 -9.35
CA ASP A 11 -8.44 4.77 -9.59
C ASP A 11 -8.08 4.71 -11.08
N ALA A 12 -9.10 4.56 -11.94
CA ALA A 12 -8.93 4.47 -13.37
C ALA A 12 -8.33 5.74 -13.99
N LEU A 13 -8.72 6.92 -13.52
CA LEU A 13 -8.11 8.18 -13.97
C LEU A 13 -6.59 8.16 -13.71
N PHE A 14 -6.20 7.88 -12.46
CA PHE A 14 -4.80 7.97 -12.06
C PHE A 14 -3.92 6.85 -12.61
N LYS A 15 -4.49 5.66 -12.84
CA LYS A 15 -3.82 4.54 -13.50
C LYS A 15 -3.94 4.54 -15.02
N LYS A 16 -4.58 5.57 -15.61
CA LYS A 16 -4.78 5.73 -17.06
C LYS A 16 -5.54 4.53 -17.69
N ARG A 17 -6.53 4.02 -16.96
CA ARG A 17 -7.39 2.89 -17.36
C ARG A 17 -8.65 3.40 -18.03
N TRP A 18 -8.55 3.75 -19.31
CA TRP A 18 -9.61 4.44 -20.03
C TRP A 18 -10.82 3.54 -20.31
N SER A 19 -10.65 2.21 -20.35
CA SER A 19 -11.75 1.25 -20.60
C SER A 19 -12.84 1.32 -19.55
N VAL A 20 -12.46 1.62 -18.30
CA VAL A 20 -13.38 1.71 -17.16
C VAL A 20 -14.40 2.82 -17.42
N PHE A 21 -13.98 3.93 -18.02
CA PHE A 21 -14.88 5.03 -18.38
C PHE A 21 -15.81 4.63 -19.54
N SER A 22 -15.29 3.98 -20.58
CA SER A 22 -16.12 3.55 -21.71
C SER A 22 -17.19 2.54 -21.30
N SER A 23 -16.86 1.61 -20.40
CA SER A 23 -17.74 0.53 -19.95
C SER A 23 -18.72 0.92 -18.84
N THR A 24 -18.44 1.96 -18.05
CA THR A 24 -19.29 2.36 -16.92
C THR A 24 -20.37 3.35 -17.33
N GLU A 25 -21.62 3.17 -16.91
CA GLU A 25 -22.74 4.03 -17.32
C GLU A 25 -22.73 5.41 -16.62
N PHE A 26 -22.60 6.50 -17.41
CA PHE A 26 -22.68 7.91 -16.96
C PHE A 26 -22.85 8.86 -18.16
N GLU A 27 -23.33 10.09 -17.91
CA GLU A 27 -23.41 11.17 -18.91
C GLU A 27 -22.08 11.94 -19.02
N HIS A 28 -21.60 12.47 -17.90
CA HIS A 28 -20.30 13.12 -17.78
C HIS A 28 -19.75 13.00 -16.36
N ILE A 29 -18.43 13.11 -16.21
CA ILE A 29 -17.71 13.13 -14.92
C ILE A 29 -16.80 14.35 -14.89
N VAL A 30 -16.73 15.02 -13.74
CA VAL A 30 -15.85 16.19 -13.53
C VAL A 30 -14.93 15.90 -12.34
N PHE A 31 -13.63 16.02 -12.55
CA PHE A 31 -12.60 15.95 -11.51
C PHE A 31 -12.05 17.36 -11.27
N ASN A 32 -12.24 17.87 -10.05
CA ASN A 32 -11.74 19.17 -9.62
C ASN A 32 -10.52 18.99 -8.72
N PHE A 33 -9.45 19.72 -9.02
CA PHE A 33 -8.20 19.68 -8.27
C PHE A 33 -7.99 20.96 -7.45
N SER A 34 -7.23 20.85 -6.36
CA SER A 34 -6.97 21.95 -5.43
C SER A 34 -6.13 23.08 -6.03
N ASP A 35 -5.40 22.81 -7.11
CA ASP A 35 -4.64 23.79 -7.89
C ASP A 35 -5.52 24.57 -8.89
N GLY A 36 -6.83 24.27 -8.94
CA GLY A 36 -7.79 24.86 -9.86
C GLY A 36 -7.87 24.17 -11.22
N SER A 37 -7.09 23.10 -11.45
CA SER A 37 -7.20 22.29 -12.66
C SER A 37 -8.50 21.47 -12.65
N GLU A 38 -9.04 21.22 -13.83
CA GLU A 38 -10.27 20.44 -14.04
C GLU A 38 -10.07 19.40 -15.15
N ILE A 39 -10.62 18.21 -14.96
CA ILE A 39 -10.73 17.18 -16.00
C ILE A 39 -12.21 16.82 -16.15
N VAL A 40 -12.73 16.95 -17.36
CA VAL A 40 -14.11 16.58 -17.70
C VAL A 40 -14.08 15.39 -18.66
N ILE A 41 -14.80 14.32 -18.34
CA ILE A 41 -14.93 13.14 -19.20
C ILE A 41 -16.38 13.03 -19.65
N ARG A 42 -16.61 13.00 -20.96
CA ARG A 42 -17.94 12.90 -21.58
C ARG A 42 -18.02 11.66 -22.46
N LYS A 43 -19.20 11.03 -22.52
CA LYS A 43 -19.45 9.96 -23.47
C LYS A 43 -20.00 10.48 -24.78
N PHE A 44 -19.65 9.81 -25.87
CA PHE A 44 -20.27 10.01 -27.17
C PHE A 44 -20.50 8.66 -27.86
N PRO A 45 -21.55 8.52 -28.68
CA PRO A 45 -21.75 7.32 -29.48
C PRO A 45 -20.64 7.20 -30.54
N GLU A 46 -19.96 6.04 -30.62
CA GLU A 46 -19.06 5.78 -31.75
C GLU A 46 -19.90 5.49 -33.01
N ASP A 47 -19.63 6.21 -34.10
CA ASP A 47 -20.32 6.00 -35.37
C ASP A 47 -20.10 4.56 -35.89
N GLU A 48 -21.21 3.92 -36.28
CA GLU A 48 -21.30 2.52 -36.70
C GLU A 48 -20.31 2.14 -37.81
N THR A 49 -19.37 1.24 -37.50
CA THR A 49 -18.89 0.28 -38.50
C THR A 49 -19.06 -1.14 -38.00
N SER A 50 -20.23 -1.72 -38.31
CA SER A 50 -20.44 -3.16 -38.44
C SER A 50 -20.06 -4.05 -37.25
N SER A 51 -20.67 -3.84 -36.08
CA SER A 51 -20.95 -4.94 -35.14
C SER A 51 -22.07 -4.56 -34.18
N SER A 52 -22.91 -5.52 -33.80
CA SER A 52 -24.17 -5.37 -33.05
C SER A 52 -24.01 -4.98 -31.57
N VAL A 53 -23.01 -4.16 -31.23
CA VAL A 53 -22.76 -3.65 -29.88
C VAL A 53 -22.51 -2.15 -30.01
N GLU A 54 -23.40 -1.33 -29.47
CA GLU A 54 -23.20 0.10 -29.31
C GLU A 54 -21.98 0.31 -28.40
N LEU A 55 -20.85 0.71 -28.99
CA LEU A 55 -19.67 1.10 -28.24
C LEU A 55 -19.73 2.60 -27.98
N MET A 56 -19.51 2.99 -26.73
CA MET A 56 -19.45 4.39 -26.33
C MET A 56 -17.99 4.82 -26.23
N GLY A 57 -17.62 5.82 -27.01
CA GLY A 57 -16.33 6.50 -26.90
C GLY A 57 -16.34 7.49 -25.74
N ILE A 58 -15.14 7.94 -25.34
CA ILE A 58 -14.99 8.97 -24.32
C ILE A 58 -14.17 10.15 -24.87
N ALA A 59 -14.57 11.35 -24.49
CA ALA A 59 -13.81 12.57 -24.72
C ALA A 59 -13.35 13.09 -23.36
N VAL A 60 -12.06 13.37 -23.24
CA VAL A 60 -11.40 13.93 -22.06
C VAL A 60 -11.03 15.37 -22.37
N GLU A 61 -11.68 16.29 -21.67
CA GLU A 61 -11.42 17.72 -21.71
C GLU A 61 -10.59 18.09 -20.47
N THR A 62 -9.53 18.86 -20.67
CA THR A 62 -8.64 19.34 -19.61
C THR A 62 -8.74 20.85 -19.55
N ASN A 63 -8.73 21.40 -18.34
CA ASN A 63 -8.57 22.83 -18.11
C ASN A 63 -7.51 23.02 -17.03
N THR A 64 -6.36 23.57 -17.40
CA THR A 64 -5.25 23.78 -16.46
C THR A 64 -5.41 25.12 -15.74
N SER A 65 -4.69 25.29 -14.62
CA SER A 65 -4.62 26.58 -13.91
C SER A 65 -4.04 27.74 -14.74
N SER A 66 -3.35 27.45 -15.86
CA SER A 66 -2.91 28.43 -16.86
C SER A 66 -4.00 28.79 -17.89
N ASN A 67 -5.22 28.26 -17.73
CA ASN A 67 -6.36 28.43 -18.62
C ASN A 67 -6.12 27.85 -20.04
N GLU A 68 -5.22 26.85 -20.14
CA GLU A 68 -5.03 26.06 -21.34
C GLU A 68 -6.05 24.94 -21.35
N THR A 69 -6.80 24.84 -22.45
CA THR A 69 -7.83 23.83 -22.62
C THR A 69 -7.41 22.81 -23.67
N GLY A 70 -7.42 21.52 -23.29
CA GLY A 70 -7.18 20.41 -24.19
C GLY A 70 -8.43 19.57 -24.38
N THR A 71 -8.53 18.90 -25.53
CA THR A 71 -9.53 17.85 -25.75
C THR A 71 -8.85 16.67 -26.39
N TRP A 72 -9.04 15.50 -25.80
CA TRP A 72 -8.46 14.26 -26.25
C TRP A 72 -9.49 13.15 -26.23
N THR A 73 -9.56 12.39 -27.31
CA THR A 73 -10.41 11.20 -27.42
C THR A 73 -9.50 9.99 -27.46
N PRO A 74 -9.40 9.21 -26.37
CA PRO A 74 -8.72 7.93 -26.40
C PRO A 74 -9.27 7.07 -27.54
N ARG A 75 -8.39 6.49 -28.34
CA ARG A 75 -8.74 5.52 -29.37
C ARG A 75 -9.37 4.31 -28.70
N SER A 76 -10.58 4.00 -29.14
CA SER A 76 -11.17 2.68 -28.89
C SER A 76 -10.23 1.63 -29.50
N ILE A 77 -9.71 0.73 -28.66
CA ILE A 77 -8.85 -0.34 -29.13
C ILE A 77 -9.66 -1.18 -30.10
N ASP A 78 -9.25 -1.19 -31.37
CA ASP A 78 -9.90 -2.00 -32.40
C ASP A 78 -9.96 -3.47 -31.95
N THR A 79 -11.18 -3.93 -31.65
CA THR A 79 -11.47 -5.23 -31.04
C THR A 79 -11.58 -6.33 -32.10
N THR A 80 -10.66 -6.34 -33.06
CA THR A 80 -10.58 -7.37 -34.11
C THR A 80 -10.09 -8.71 -33.52
N THR A 81 -10.75 -9.80 -33.90
CA THR A 81 -10.47 -11.17 -33.41
C THR A 81 -9.00 -11.60 -33.53
N SER A 82 -8.27 -11.07 -34.50
CA SER A 82 -6.84 -11.35 -34.71
C SER A 82 -5.97 -10.85 -33.55
N LYS A 83 -6.27 -9.67 -33.00
CA LYS A 83 -5.52 -9.06 -31.89
C LYS A 83 -5.72 -9.83 -30.58
N PHE A 84 -6.93 -10.31 -30.33
CA PHE A 84 -7.25 -11.19 -29.19
C PHE A 84 -6.37 -12.45 -29.17
N SER A 85 -6.26 -13.13 -30.31
CA SER A 85 -5.48 -14.37 -30.42
C SER A 85 -3.97 -14.20 -30.22
N ARG A 86 -3.44 -12.97 -30.33
CA ARG A 86 -2.02 -12.67 -30.09
C ARG A 86 -1.75 -12.53 -28.60
N VAL A 87 -2.60 -11.82 -27.86
CA VAL A 87 -2.46 -11.59 -26.41
C VAL A 87 -2.75 -12.88 -25.62
N GLU A 88 -3.75 -13.66 -26.03
CA GLU A 88 -4.14 -14.93 -25.39
C GLU A 88 -2.98 -15.92 -25.24
N ARG A 89 -2.00 -15.88 -26.16
CA ARG A 89 -0.82 -16.78 -26.12
C ARG A 89 0.13 -16.50 -24.96
N PHE A 90 0.09 -15.29 -24.40
CA PHE A 90 0.98 -14.86 -23.32
C PHE A 90 0.31 -14.96 -21.95
N LEU A 91 -1.02 -15.13 -21.92
CA LEU A 91 -1.82 -15.11 -20.69
C LEU A 91 -2.55 -16.45 -20.51
N PRO A 92 -1.86 -17.51 -20.04
CA PRO A 92 -2.40 -18.87 -19.97
C PRO A 92 -3.52 -19.08 -18.94
N PHE A 93 -3.88 -18.01 -18.21
CA PHE A 93 -4.86 -17.97 -17.14
C PHE A 93 -6.14 -17.26 -17.52
N LEU A 94 -6.24 -16.85 -18.78
CA LEU A 94 -7.44 -16.25 -19.35
C LEU A 94 -8.10 -17.28 -20.26
N THR A 95 -9.23 -17.84 -19.81
CA THR A 95 -10.05 -18.70 -20.67
C THR A 95 -10.97 -17.83 -21.51
N ARG A 96 -10.95 -18.01 -22.82
CA ARG A 96 -11.85 -17.28 -23.71
C ARG A 96 -13.31 -17.65 -23.42
N SER A 97 -14.10 -16.67 -22.99
CA SER A 97 -15.53 -16.81 -22.67
C SER A 97 -16.44 -16.25 -23.76
N GLY A 98 -15.89 -15.50 -24.72
CA GLY A 98 -16.61 -15.02 -25.89
C GLY A 98 -15.72 -14.51 -27.02
N PRO A 99 -16.31 -13.96 -28.09
CA PRO A 99 -15.55 -13.42 -29.23
C PRO A 99 -14.60 -12.30 -28.83
N ARG A 100 -15.00 -11.47 -27.87
CA ARG A 100 -14.30 -10.26 -27.41
C ARG A 100 -14.00 -10.23 -25.91
N ASN A 101 -14.18 -11.35 -25.22
CA ASN A 101 -14.02 -11.44 -23.77
C ASN A 101 -13.25 -12.69 -23.36
N TRP A 102 -12.48 -12.56 -22.29
CA TRP A 102 -11.92 -13.66 -21.51
C TRP A 102 -12.57 -13.70 -20.13
N THR A 103 -12.53 -14.87 -19.52
CA THR A 103 -12.75 -15.04 -18.10
C THR A 103 -11.41 -15.38 -17.46
N HIS A 104 -11.03 -14.64 -16.45
CA HIS A 104 -9.83 -14.92 -15.68
C HIS A 104 -10.09 -16.15 -14.78
N ASP A 105 -9.31 -17.21 -14.98
CA ASP A 105 -9.58 -18.55 -14.44
C ASP A 105 -9.66 -18.60 -12.92
N TYR A 106 -8.97 -17.68 -12.24
CA TYR A 106 -8.90 -17.64 -10.77
C TYR A 106 -9.90 -16.67 -10.13
N SER A 107 -10.25 -15.58 -10.81
CA SER A 107 -11.13 -14.54 -10.24
C SER A 107 -12.57 -14.69 -10.74
N GLY A 108 -12.76 -15.42 -11.84
CA GLY A 108 -14.03 -15.46 -12.58
C GLY A 108 -14.34 -14.13 -13.27
N GLN A 109 -13.46 -13.13 -13.22
CA GLN A 109 -13.70 -11.83 -13.81
C GLN A 109 -13.73 -11.92 -15.33
N THR A 110 -14.75 -11.29 -15.94
CA THR A 110 -14.80 -11.15 -17.40
C THR A 110 -14.01 -9.91 -17.80
N LEU A 111 -13.06 -10.07 -18.73
CA LEU A 111 -12.11 -9.06 -19.18
C LEU A 111 -12.21 -8.90 -20.70
N ASN A 112 -12.23 -7.65 -21.18
CA ASN A 112 -12.07 -7.36 -22.61
C ASN A 112 -10.59 -7.13 -22.97
N LEU A 113 -10.26 -6.92 -24.26
CA LEU A 113 -8.86 -6.72 -24.71
C LEU A 113 -8.18 -5.52 -24.04
N GLN A 114 -8.91 -4.45 -23.80
CA GLN A 114 -8.35 -3.28 -23.15
C GLN A 114 -8.05 -3.56 -21.68
N ASP A 115 -8.97 -4.21 -20.95
CA ASP A 115 -8.73 -4.61 -19.55
C ASP A 115 -7.53 -5.54 -19.45
N VAL A 116 -7.33 -6.40 -20.45
CA VAL A 116 -6.19 -7.32 -20.49
C VAL A 116 -4.88 -6.56 -20.70
N VAL A 117 -4.84 -5.64 -21.67
CA VAL A 117 -3.65 -4.81 -21.92
C VAL A 117 -3.34 -3.92 -20.71
N GLU A 118 -4.35 -3.29 -20.11
CA GLU A 118 -4.18 -2.38 -18.98
C GLU A 118 -3.73 -3.08 -17.69
N ASN A 119 -4.20 -4.31 -17.44
CA ASN A 119 -3.87 -5.04 -16.21
C ASN A 119 -2.66 -5.97 -16.34
N TYR A 120 -2.37 -6.47 -17.53
CA TYR A 120 -1.34 -7.49 -17.77
C TYR A 120 -0.28 -7.05 -18.79
N ALA A 121 -0.12 -5.74 -19.01
CA ALA A 121 0.90 -5.19 -19.90
C ALA A 121 2.29 -5.79 -19.63
N ALA A 122 2.67 -5.95 -18.35
CA ALA A 122 3.98 -6.47 -17.99
C ALA A 122 4.27 -7.90 -18.50
N ASP A 123 3.22 -8.69 -18.77
CA ASP A 123 3.31 -10.06 -19.25
C ASP A 123 3.17 -10.18 -20.78
N ILE A 124 2.91 -9.07 -21.47
CA ILE A 124 2.72 -9.00 -22.91
C ILE A 124 3.99 -8.39 -23.54
N PRO A 125 4.53 -8.95 -24.64
CA PRO A 125 5.67 -8.37 -25.35
C PRO A 125 5.44 -6.91 -25.75
N GLU A 126 6.47 -6.09 -25.61
CA GLU A 126 6.42 -4.65 -25.89
C GLU A 126 5.98 -4.35 -27.33
N GLU A 127 6.38 -5.19 -28.30
CA GLU A 127 5.98 -5.04 -29.71
C GLU A 127 4.47 -5.19 -29.92
N ILE A 128 3.79 -5.92 -29.05
CA ILE A 128 2.33 -6.07 -29.07
C ILE A 128 1.68 -4.89 -28.36
N LEU A 129 2.27 -4.41 -27.26
CA LEU A 129 1.77 -3.25 -26.51
C LEU A 129 1.85 -1.95 -27.29
N GLU A 130 2.88 -1.76 -28.11
CA GLU A 130 2.99 -0.59 -29.01
C GLU A 130 1.80 -0.48 -29.99
N GLU A 131 1.14 -1.59 -30.32
CA GLU A 131 -0.08 -1.58 -31.14
C GLU A 131 -1.33 -1.09 -30.38
N PHE A 132 -1.25 -1.00 -29.05
CA PHE A 132 -2.34 -0.63 -28.13
C PHE A 132 -2.04 0.63 -27.32
N SER A 133 -0.79 1.09 -27.30
CA SER A 133 -0.39 2.23 -26.48
C SER A 133 -0.83 3.54 -27.14
N GLU A 134 -1.60 4.31 -26.38
CA GLU A 134 -1.84 5.71 -26.68
C GLU A 134 -1.31 6.54 -25.52
N THR A 135 -0.48 7.51 -25.84
CA THR A 135 0.05 8.46 -24.88
C THR A 135 -0.98 9.57 -24.68
N PRO A 136 -1.52 9.76 -23.46
CA PRO A 136 -2.35 10.92 -23.15
C PRO A 136 -1.56 12.22 -23.38
N PRO A 137 -2.23 13.33 -23.71
CA PRO A 137 -1.55 14.61 -23.91
C PRO A 137 -0.89 15.13 -22.61
N GLU A 138 0.12 16.00 -22.76
CA GLU A 138 1.01 16.41 -21.67
C GLU A 138 0.30 17.18 -20.56
N ASP A 139 -0.73 17.95 -20.90
CA ASP A 139 -1.59 18.68 -19.96
C ASP A 139 -2.32 17.71 -19.00
N LEU A 140 -2.94 16.66 -19.54
CA LEU A 140 -3.59 15.61 -18.76
C LEU A 140 -2.59 14.85 -17.89
N LEU A 141 -1.42 14.52 -18.44
CA LEU A 141 -0.35 13.85 -17.71
C LEU A 141 0.18 14.69 -16.54
N THR A 142 0.24 16.02 -16.71
CA THR A 142 0.71 16.93 -15.67
C THR A 142 -0.24 16.95 -14.48
N ILE A 143 -1.55 16.95 -14.72
CA ILE A 143 -2.57 16.91 -13.66
C ILE A 143 -2.52 15.56 -12.93
N ILE A 144 -2.53 14.44 -13.68
CA ILE A 144 -2.61 13.09 -13.12
C ILE A 144 -1.34 12.69 -12.35
N LYS A 145 -0.15 13.14 -12.78
CA LYS A 145 1.12 12.78 -12.16
C LYS A 145 1.27 13.30 -10.72
N ASN A 146 0.49 14.30 -10.31
CA ASN A 146 0.60 14.93 -9.01
C ASN A 146 -0.01 14.11 -7.86
N VAL A 147 -0.76 13.04 -8.16
CA VAL A 147 -1.44 12.22 -7.16
C VAL A 147 -1.07 10.75 -7.36
N ASP A 148 -0.46 10.13 -6.35
CA ASP A 148 -0.27 8.67 -6.30
C ASP A 148 -1.55 8.05 -5.74
N CYS A 149 -2.32 7.34 -6.57
CA CYS A 149 -3.61 6.78 -6.18
C CYS A 149 -3.54 5.25 -6.08
N HIS A 150 -4.07 4.70 -4.98
CA HIS A 150 -4.07 3.26 -4.74
C HIS A 150 -5.42 2.75 -4.25
N LEU A 151 -6.04 1.85 -5.01
CA LEU A 151 -7.29 1.19 -4.65
C LEU A 151 -7.06 -0.14 -3.91
N ILE A 152 -7.64 -0.26 -2.73
CA ILE A 152 -7.75 -1.49 -1.95
C ILE A 152 -9.16 -2.06 -2.15
N GLU A 153 -9.26 -3.08 -3.00
CA GLU A 153 -10.52 -3.75 -3.34
C GLU A 153 -11.04 -4.69 -2.25
N THR A 154 -12.31 -5.07 -2.37
CA THR A 154 -13.00 -6.00 -1.46
C THR A 154 -12.34 -7.39 -1.39
N GLN A 155 -11.85 -7.91 -2.53
CA GLN A 155 -11.26 -9.24 -2.69
C GLN A 155 -9.74 -9.29 -2.37
N ARG A 156 -9.30 -8.57 -1.35
CA ARG A 156 -7.88 -8.41 -0.94
C ARG A 156 -7.13 -9.69 -0.53
N LEU A 157 -7.80 -10.83 -0.33
CA LEU A 157 -7.15 -12.12 -0.02
C LEU A 157 -6.70 -12.90 -1.25
N LEU A 158 -7.22 -12.55 -2.42
CA LEU A 158 -6.80 -13.18 -3.66
C LEU A 158 -5.47 -12.57 -4.09
N VAL A 159 -4.38 -13.31 -3.86
CA VAL A 159 -3.10 -12.99 -4.50
C VAL A 159 -3.19 -13.50 -5.92
N PHE A 160 -3.52 -12.60 -6.84
CA PHE A 160 -3.16 -12.81 -8.23
C PHE A 160 -1.66 -12.55 -8.32
N ARG A 161 -0.89 -13.59 -8.65
CA ARG A 161 0.55 -13.48 -8.84
C ARG A 161 0.78 -13.32 -10.34
N ASP A 162 1.41 -12.22 -10.73
CA ASP A 162 2.00 -12.08 -12.08
C ASP A 162 3.04 -13.20 -12.33
N ASP A 163 3.72 -13.69 -11.28
CA ASP A 163 4.74 -14.75 -11.37
C ASP A 163 4.19 -16.20 -11.35
N ASP A 164 2.92 -16.42 -11.00
CA ASP A 164 2.28 -17.73 -10.97
C ASP A 164 1.63 -18.06 -12.32
N TYR A 165 2.33 -17.82 -13.43
CA TYR A 165 1.96 -18.41 -14.71
C TYR A 165 3.05 -19.32 -15.29
N ARG A 166 4.30 -19.24 -14.80
CA ARG A 166 5.44 -20.07 -15.28
C ARG A 166 5.49 -21.51 -14.72
N ARG A 167 4.81 -21.74 -13.58
CA ARG A 167 4.46 -23.02 -12.92
C ARG A 167 3.35 -23.79 -13.65
N GLY A 168 3.62 -24.87 -14.39
CA GLY A 168 2.56 -25.68 -15.01
C GLY A 168 1.47 -26.20 -14.04
N PRO A 169 0.40 -26.85 -14.55
CA PRO A 169 -0.85 -27.12 -13.82
C PRO A 169 -0.75 -28.03 -12.58
N HIS A 170 0.43 -28.53 -12.23
CA HIS A 170 0.62 -29.61 -11.24
C HIS A 170 1.55 -29.23 -10.08
N GLY A 171 1.77 -27.94 -9.83
CA GLY A 171 2.55 -27.53 -8.67
C GLY A 171 2.27 -26.11 -8.22
N ARG A 172 1.17 -25.87 -7.51
CA ARG A 172 0.98 -24.61 -6.78
C ARG A 172 0.32 -24.80 -5.42
N SER A 173 1.15 -24.63 -4.39
CA SER A 173 0.69 -24.10 -3.12
C SER A 173 0.20 -22.67 -3.38
N SER A 174 -1.09 -22.39 -3.18
CA SER A 174 -1.56 -21.03 -3.00
C SER A 174 -0.80 -20.44 -1.81
N GLN A 175 0.27 -19.68 -2.05
CA GLN A 175 0.85 -18.86 -0.99
C GLN A 175 -0.19 -17.77 -0.71
N LEU A 176 -0.93 -17.91 0.39
CA LEU A 176 -1.92 -16.93 0.81
C LEU A 176 -1.29 -15.55 0.90
N ALA A 177 -2.07 -14.48 0.62
CA ALA A 177 -1.65 -13.08 0.72
C ALA A 177 -0.83 -12.79 1.98
N ILE A 178 -1.24 -13.39 3.09
CA ILE A 178 -0.65 -13.20 4.40
C ILE A 178 0.78 -13.74 4.49
N SER A 179 1.06 -14.90 3.88
CA SER A 179 2.42 -15.46 3.85
C SER A 179 3.38 -14.54 3.06
N LYS A 180 2.88 -13.90 2.00
CA LYS A 180 3.61 -12.88 1.24
C LYS A 180 3.82 -11.62 2.07
N LYS A 181 2.82 -11.16 2.83
CA LYS A 181 2.98 -10.01 3.73
C LYS A 181 4.07 -10.26 4.79
N ALA A 182 4.13 -11.45 5.39
CA ALA A 182 5.23 -11.79 6.31
C ALA A 182 6.60 -11.69 5.62
N GLN A 183 6.69 -12.18 4.38
CA GLN A 183 7.90 -12.07 3.57
C GLN A 183 8.29 -10.62 3.25
N VAL A 184 7.31 -9.76 2.96
CA VAL A 184 7.52 -8.32 2.72
C VAL A 184 8.04 -7.64 3.99
N LEU A 185 7.48 -7.95 5.16
CA LEU A 185 7.95 -7.39 6.43
C LEU A 185 9.38 -7.79 6.73
N ARG A 186 9.71 -9.08 6.54
CA ARG A 186 11.08 -9.58 6.70
C ARG A 186 12.06 -8.78 5.84
N ASN A 187 11.73 -8.59 4.58
CA ASN A 187 12.59 -7.87 3.64
C ASN A 187 12.73 -6.39 4.04
N THR A 188 11.65 -5.78 4.53
CA THR A 188 11.64 -4.41 5.03
C THR A 188 12.55 -4.26 6.25
N ILE A 189 12.41 -5.13 7.26
CA ILE A 189 13.29 -5.15 8.44
C ILE A 189 14.76 -5.35 8.02
N SER A 190 15.02 -6.31 7.14
CA SER A 190 16.38 -6.58 6.67
C SER A 190 17.00 -5.39 5.93
N LYS A 191 16.21 -4.64 5.16
CA LYS A 191 16.66 -3.43 4.47
C LYS A 191 17.04 -2.33 5.46
N GLU A 192 16.19 -2.07 6.46
CA GLU A 192 16.47 -1.04 7.46
C GLU A 192 17.66 -1.41 8.36
N LEU A 193 17.84 -2.70 8.69
CA LEU A 193 19.03 -3.18 9.40
C LEU A 193 20.32 -3.01 8.58
N ALA A 194 20.25 -3.11 7.24
CA ALA A 194 21.38 -2.83 6.38
C ALA A 194 21.74 -1.33 6.38
N SER A 195 20.74 -0.43 6.36
CA SER A 195 20.93 1.01 6.52
C SER A 195 21.56 1.36 7.87
N TYR A 196 21.05 0.76 8.95
CA TYR A 196 21.61 0.86 10.30
C TYR A 196 23.10 0.43 10.33
N ALA A 197 23.44 -0.70 9.72
CA ALA A 197 24.81 -1.21 9.67
C ALA A 197 25.76 -0.27 8.89
N ALA A 198 25.30 0.29 7.77
CA ALA A 198 26.07 1.24 6.97
C ALA A 198 26.38 2.54 7.76
N ILE A 199 25.39 3.06 8.49
CA ILE A 199 25.56 4.23 9.36
C ILE A 199 26.52 3.91 10.51
N SER A 200 26.39 2.73 11.15
CA SER A 200 27.33 2.32 12.18
C SER A 200 28.77 2.31 11.67
N GLN A 201 29.02 1.70 10.50
CA GLN A 201 30.35 1.63 9.91
C GLN A 201 30.94 3.02 9.63
N SER A 202 30.13 3.96 9.16
CA SER A 202 30.55 5.34 8.89
C SER A 202 30.95 6.08 10.17
N LEU A 203 30.11 5.98 11.21
CA LEU A 203 30.34 6.61 12.50
C LEU A 203 31.57 6.01 13.20
N ASP A 204 31.67 4.68 13.25
CA ASP A 204 32.78 4.00 13.93
C ASP A 204 34.14 4.36 13.29
N ARG A 205 34.18 4.58 11.97
CA ARG A 205 35.40 4.98 11.23
C ARG A 205 35.91 6.38 11.61
N SER A 206 35.01 7.25 12.04
CA SER A 206 35.30 8.64 12.41
C SER A 206 35.27 8.88 13.92
N PHE A 207 34.99 7.84 14.71
CA PHE A 207 34.86 7.89 16.17
C PHE A 207 36.11 8.44 16.88
N PRO A 208 37.35 7.95 16.63
CA PRO A 208 38.53 8.47 17.34
C PRO A 208 38.73 9.97 17.14
N ARG A 209 38.47 10.46 15.92
CA ARG A 209 38.56 11.89 15.59
C ARG A 209 37.50 12.71 16.32
N ARG A 210 36.24 12.23 16.38
CA ARG A 210 35.16 12.89 17.12
C ARG A 210 35.45 12.96 18.62
N VAL A 211 35.94 11.88 19.21
CA VAL A 211 36.30 11.85 20.64
C VAL A 211 37.37 12.89 20.97
N ILE A 212 38.43 12.99 20.15
CA ILE A 212 39.50 13.98 20.36
C ILE A 212 39.00 15.42 20.19
N GLN A 213 38.08 15.65 19.26
CA GLN A 213 37.49 16.97 19.00
C GLN A 213 36.44 17.39 20.02
N THR A 214 35.83 16.43 20.71
CA THR A 214 34.86 16.67 21.77
C THR A 214 35.64 17.10 23.01
N GLY A 215 35.69 18.41 23.27
CA GLY A 215 36.34 18.95 24.47
C GLY A 215 35.71 18.44 25.77
N PRO A 216 36.35 18.70 26.93
CA PRO A 216 35.80 18.31 28.23
C PRO A 216 34.42 18.95 28.39
N ALA A 217 33.40 18.10 28.55
CA ALA A 217 32.02 18.53 28.37
C ALA A 217 31.24 18.48 29.69
N THR A 218 30.57 19.59 29.96
CA THR A 218 29.79 19.97 31.14
C THR A 218 28.68 18.97 31.55
N SER A 219 28.53 18.81 32.87
CA SER A 219 27.39 18.25 33.66
C SER A 219 26.98 16.77 33.44
N PRO A 220 27.22 15.87 34.43
CA PRO A 220 26.87 14.44 34.40
C PRO A 220 25.37 14.11 34.27
N GLN A 221 24.48 14.99 34.73
CA GLN A 221 23.04 14.72 34.83
C GLN A 221 22.36 14.53 33.46
N ASN A 222 22.81 15.24 32.42
CA ASN A 222 22.24 15.09 31.06
C ASN A 222 22.64 13.76 30.40
N LEU A 223 23.77 13.18 30.83
CA LEU A 223 24.31 11.98 30.21
C LEU A 223 23.56 10.73 30.68
N ALA A 224 23.25 10.64 31.98
CA ALA A 224 22.42 9.56 32.53
C ALA A 224 21.02 9.52 31.90
N ALA A 225 20.39 10.69 31.69
CA ALA A 225 19.09 10.78 31.05
C ALA A 225 19.14 10.29 29.58
N SER A 226 20.19 10.65 28.84
CA SER A 226 20.35 10.23 27.44
C SER A 226 20.59 8.72 27.32
N LEU A 227 21.41 8.13 28.20
CA LEU A 227 21.61 6.68 28.26
C LEU A 227 20.31 5.93 28.59
N ALA A 228 19.52 6.44 29.53
CA ALA A 228 18.20 5.86 29.83
C ALA A 228 17.24 5.94 28.63
N GLY A 229 17.30 7.03 27.84
CA GLY A 229 16.55 7.17 26.59
C GLY A 229 16.99 6.15 25.53
N LEU A 230 18.28 5.89 25.40
CA LEU A 230 18.81 4.84 24.52
C LEU A 230 18.34 3.45 24.92
N ASP A 231 18.33 3.12 26.22
CA ASP A 231 17.81 1.84 26.71
C ASP A 231 16.31 1.69 26.47
N ALA A 232 15.54 2.77 26.59
CA ALA A 232 14.12 2.74 26.23
C ALA A 232 13.91 2.48 24.74
N THR A 233 14.70 3.14 23.88
CA THR A 233 14.64 2.97 22.43
C THR A 233 15.02 1.54 22.03
N ARG A 234 16.12 1.00 22.57
CA ARG A 234 16.54 -0.40 22.35
C ARG A 234 15.45 -1.40 22.73
N ARG A 235 14.85 -1.24 23.92
CA ARG A 235 13.75 -2.11 24.36
C ARG A 235 12.54 -2.03 23.44
N GLY A 236 12.18 -0.83 22.99
CA GLY A 236 11.09 -0.67 22.01
C GLY A 236 11.38 -1.37 20.68
N LEU A 237 12.63 -1.38 20.22
CA LEU A 237 13.05 -2.10 19.00
C LEU A 237 13.06 -3.63 19.19
N MET A 238 13.34 -4.11 20.40
CA MET A 238 13.24 -5.53 20.75
C MET A 238 11.79 -5.99 20.84
N GLU A 239 10.91 -5.16 21.42
CA GLU A 239 9.46 -5.41 21.46
C GLU A 239 8.86 -5.47 20.04
N ALA A 240 9.33 -4.60 19.14
CA ALA A 240 8.98 -4.65 17.72
C ALA A 240 9.63 -5.83 16.97
N GLY A 241 10.45 -6.67 17.62
CA GLY A 241 11.10 -7.82 16.98
C GLY A 241 12.16 -7.48 15.93
N ILE A 242 12.65 -6.23 15.91
CA ILE A 242 13.70 -5.74 15.00
C ILE A 242 15.08 -6.15 15.54
N LEU A 243 15.29 -6.02 16.86
CA LEU A 243 16.52 -6.40 17.55
C LEU A 243 16.32 -7.65 18.41
N ASP A 244 17.41 -8.39 18.64
CA ASP A 244 17.37 -9.55 19.53
C ASP A 244 17.43 -9.10 21.00
N PRO A 245 16.67 -9.75 21.90
CA PRO A 245 16.73 -9.47 23.33
C PRO A 245 17.93 -10.14 24.04
N GLU A 246 18.62 -11.08 23.36
CA GLU A 246 19.74 -11.80 23.94
C GLU A 246 20.96 -10.88 24.11
N GLY A 247 21.45 -10.75 25.35
CA GLY A 247 22.62 -9.94 25.67
C GLY A 247 22.33 -8.44 25.87
N ASP A 248 21.07 -8.05 26.04
CA ASP A 248 20.73 -6.68 26.45
C ASP A 248 21.08 -6.46 27.93
N GLU A 249 22.19 -5.76 28.18
CA GLU A 249 22.54 -5.24 29.50
C GLU A 249 22.19 -3.76 29.54
N ALA A 250 21.36 -3.37 30.51
CA ALA A 250 21.04 -1.96 30.75
C ALA A 250 22.31 -1.16 31.03
N PHE A 251 22.35 0.10 30.60
CA PHE A 251 23.51 0.94 30.88
C PHE A 251 23.69 1.08 32.40
N PRO A 252 24.94 0.93 32.92
CA PRO A 252 25.19 1.08 34.34
C PRO A 252 24.90 2.53 34.77
N ILE A 253 24.35 2.69 35.99
CA ILE A 253 24.12 4.01 36.57
C ILE A 253 25.48 4.66 36.85
N ILE A 254 25.79 5.75 36.15
CA ILE A 254 27.07 6.44 36.24
C ILE A 254 26.94 7.65 37.18
N ASN A 255 27.48 7.56 38.39
CA ASN A 255 27.43 8.63 39.40
C ASN A 255 28.68 9.54 39.36
N ASP A 256 29.84 9.00 38.99
CA ASP A 256 31.12 9.73 38.91
C ASP A 256 31.89 9.30 37.65
N VAL A 257 31.96 10.18 36.65
CA VAL A 257 32.79 9.99 35.45
C VAL A 257 33.72 11.17 35.29
N ASN A 258 35.00 10.88 35.02
CA ASN A 258 35.97 11.92 34.69
C ASN A 258 35.64 12.56 33.32
N ASP A 259 36.21 13.73 33.05
CA ASP A 259 35.93 14.50 31.83
C ASP A 259 36.25 13.73 30.54
N ALA A 260 37.27 12.87 30.55
CA ALA A 260 37.66 12.06 29.41
C ALA A 260 36.62 10.99 29.07
N VAL A 261 36.12 10.26 30.07
CA VAL A 261 35.06 9.27 29.89
C VAL A 261 33.74 9.96 29.53
N SER A 262 33.45 11.13 30.10
CA SER A 262 32.29 11.94 29.73
C SER A 262 32.32 12.34 28.25
N ALA A 263 33.48 12.77 27.73
CA ALA A 263 33.64 13.09 26.32
C ALA A 263 33.40 11.86 25.40
N VAL A 264 33.95 10.70 25.77
CA VAL A 264 33.73 9.43 25.04
C VAL A 264 32.26 9.04 25.04
N LEU A 265 31.60 9.08 26.20
CA LEU A 265 30.20 8.70 26.34
C LEU A 265 29.26 9.64 25.58
N LYS A 266 29.57 10.94 25.47
CA LYS A 266 28.78 11.88 24.65
C LYS A 266 28.83 11.52 23.17
N VAL A 267 30.01 11.21 22.65
CA VAL A 267 30.14 10.74 21.26
C VAL A 267 29.40 9.42 21.07
N TYR A 268 29.54 8.49 22.01
CA TYR A 268 28.82 7.22 21.97
C TYR A 268 27.30 7.39 21.98
N VAL A 269 26.77 8.25 22.85
CA VAL A 269 25.33 8.54 22.93
C VAL A 269 24.84 9.10 21.60
N SER A 270 25.50 10.17 21.11
CA SER A 270 25.13 10.80 19.85
C SER A 270 25.20 9.83 18.66
N ASP A 271 26.24 8.99 18.60
CA ASP A 271 26.38 8.00 17.54
C ASP A 271 25.28 6.93 17.65
N THR A 272 24.96 6.46 18.85
CA THR A 272 23.93 5.44 19.08
C THR A 272 22.54 5.97 18.76
N GLU A 273 22.22 7.21 19.16
CA GLU A 273 20.96 7.88 18.80
C GLU A 273 20.80 7.94 17.27
N GLN A 274 21.84 8.38 16.55
CA GLN A 274 21.82 8.44 15.09
C GLN A 274 21.63 7.06 14.44
N LYS A 275 22.28 6.03 14.97
CA LYS A 275 22.13 4.65 14.49
C LYS A 275 20.68 4.16 14.69
N LEU A 276 20.16 4.28 15.91
CA LEU A 276 18.82 3.76 16.25
C LEU A 276 17.68 4.52 15.56
N ASN A 277 17.84 5.83 15.35
CA ASN A 277 16.81 6.68 14.73
C ASN A 277 16.38 6.20 13.32
N VAL A 278 17.26 5.50 12.60
CA VAL A 278 16.94 4.89 11.29
C VAL A 278 15.81 3.87 11.40
N LEU A 279 15.74 3.16 12.52
CA LEU A 279 14.78 2.09 12.75
C LEU A 279 13.46 2.59 13.35
N GLU A 280 13.40 3.85 13.75
CA GLU A 280 12.30 4.38 14.58
C GLU A 280 10.97 4.39 13.83
N ARG A 281 10.96 4.86 12.57
CA ARG A 281 9.75 4.85 11.75
C ARG A 281 9.21 3.43 11.54
N LEU A 282 10.09 2.45 11.37
CA LEU A 282 9.70 1.04 11.22
C LEU A 282 9.18 0.47 12.55
N ARG A 283 9.80 0.85 13.68
CA ARG A 283 9.37 0.48 15.04
C ARG A 283 7.94 0.91 15.29
N GLU A 284 7.62 2.18 15.05
CA GLU A 284 6.28 2.74 15.26
C GLU A 284 5.22 2.00 14.44
N ARG A 285 5.51 1.72 13.16
CA ARG A 285 4.60 0.96 12.28
C ARG A 285 4.38 -0.46 12.76
N ILE A 286 5.43 -1.14 13.22
CA ILE A 286 5.33 -2.50 13.76
C ILE A 286 4.53 -2.54 15.06
N LEU A 287 4.79 -1.62 15.99
CA LEU A 287 4.06 -1.58 17.26
C LEU A 287 2.57 -1.29 17.04
N LEU A 288 2.25 -0.35 16.16
CA LEU A 288 0.86 -0.08 15.78
C LEU A 288 0.23 -1.32 15.11
N PHE A 289 0.95 -2.00 14.22
CA PHE A 289 0.46 -3.24 13.60
C PHE A 289 0.14 -4.32 14.64
N ILE A 290 1.05 -4.56 15.60
CA ILE A 290 0.84 -5.55 16.67
C ILE A 290 -0.40 -5.17 17.49
N GLU A 291 -0.49 -3.91 17.93
CA GLU A 291 -1.61 -3.43 18.74
C GLU A 291 -2.96 -3.61 18.05
N LEU A 292 -3.07 -3.21 16.78
CA LEU A 292 -4.30 -3.29 15.99
C LEU A 292 -4.80 -4.73 15.84
N ILE A 293 -3.88 -5.67 15.67
CA ILE A 293 -4.23 -7.08 15.50
C ILE A 293 -4.53 -7.75 16.84
N ASP A 294 -3.73 -7.50 17.87
CA ASP A 294 -3.87 -8.11 19.19
C ASP A 294 -5.19 -7.69 19.88
N ASP A 295 -5.64 -6.44 19.68
CA ASP A 295 -6.96 -5.98 20.16
C ASP A 295 -8.12 -6.82 19.57
N ARG A 296 -7.94 -7.38 18.38
CA ARG A 296 -8.98 -8.09 17.63
C ARG A 296 -8.87 -9.60 17.78
N PHE A 297 -7.68 -10.18 17.69
CA PHE A 297 -7.53 -11.62 17.42
C PHE A 297 -7.56 -12.48 18.70
N THR A 298 -8.10 -11.99 19.81
CA THR A 298 -8.15 -12.71 21.09
C THR A 298 -8.72 -14.14 20.92
N PRO A 299 -8.03 -15.21 21.37
CA PRO A 299 -6.85 -15.24 22.25
C PRO A 299 -5.51 -15.40 21.50
N LYS A 300 -5.38 -14.87 20.28
CA LYS A 300 -4.17 -14.90 19.46
C LYS A 300 -3.47 -13.54 19.51
N SER A 301 -2.16 -13.55 19.31
CA SER A 301 -1.32 -12.36 19.19
C SER A 301 -0.35 -12.48 18.03
N VAL A 302 0.06 -11.35 17.49
CA VAL A 302 1.10 -11.25 16.46
C VAL A 302 2.47 -11.13 17.13
N VAL A 303 3.43 -11.89 16.62
CA VAL A 303 4.83 -11.77 17.02
C VAL A 303 5.65 -11.46 15.78
N VAL A 304 6.34 -10.33 15.80
CA VAL A 304 7.26 -9.92 14.73
C VAL A 304 8.66 -10.42 15.04
N HIS A 305 9.38 -10.84 14.00
CA HIS A 305 10.76 -11.29 14.12
C HIS A 305 11.53 -11.01 12.82
N LYS A 306 12.70 -10.39 12.93
CA LYS A 306 13.54 -9.98 11.78
C LYS A 306 13.81 -11.06 10.72
N ASN A 307 13.84 -12.34 11.10
CA ASN A 307 14.15 -13.45 10.17
C ASN A 307 12.92 -14.09 9.51
N GLU A 308 11.72 -13.82 10.03
CA GLU A 308 10.48 -14.46 9.57
C GLU A 308 9.42 -13.44 9.11
N GLY A 309 9.60 -12.16 9.47
CA GLY A 309 8.59 -11.14 9.31
C GLY A 309 7.67 -11.17 10.51
N PHE A 310 6.55 -11.89 10.41
CA PHE A 310 5.65 -12.09 11.54
C PHE A 310 5.05 -13.49 11.54
N ARG A 311 4.58 -13.90 12.71
CA ARG A 311 3.78 -15.11 12.95
C ARG A 311 2.64 -14.79 13.90
N VAL A 312 1.62 -15.64 13.91
CA VAL A 312 0.52 -15.54 14.87
C VAL A 312 0.64 -16.67 15.88
N GLN A 313 0.52 -16.35 17.16
CA GLN A 313 0.54 -17.30 18.26
C GLN A 313 -0.78 -17.28 19.01
N ARG A 314 -1.14 -18.38 19.69
CA ARG A 314 -2.17 -18.36 20.73
C ARG A 314 -1.58 -17.89 22.06
N SER A 315 -2.44 -17.54 23.02
CA SER A 315 -2.08 -17.27 24.41
C SER A 315 -1.25 -18.39 25.07
N THR A 316 -1.36 -19.62 24.56
CA THR A 316 -0.55 -20.78 24.97
C THR A 316 0.86 -20.82 24.36
N LYS A 317 1.29 -19.78 23.63
CA LYS A 317 2.56 -19.68 22.88
C LYS A 317 2.74 -20.72 21.76
N HIS A 318 1.65 -21.34 21.32
CA HIS A 318 1.67 -22.22 20.16
C HIS A 318 1.40 -21.42 18.88
N ASP A 319 2.26 -21.63 17.88
CA ASP A 319 2.14 -21.00 16.57
C ASP A 319 0.87 -21.48 15.85
N VAL A 320 0.15 -20.53 15.27
CA VAL A 320 -0.99 -20.76 14.40
C VAL A 320 -0.51 -20.53 12.97
N PRO A 321 -0.55 -21.56 12.11
CA PRO A 321 -0.30 -21.38 10.69
C PRO A 321 -1.20 -20.27 10.14
N LEU A 322 -0.63 -19.36 9.35
CA LEU A 322 -1.33 -18.18 8.84
C LEU A 322 -2.55 -18.59 7.98
N GLU A 323 -2.48 -19.77 7.37
CA GLU A 323 -3.55 -20.40 6.59
C GLU A 323 -4.76 -20.82 7.42
N LYS A 324 -4.58 -20.98 8.74
CA LYS A 324 -5.62 -21.40 9.68
C LYS A 324 -6.30 -20.23 10.39
N LEU A 325 -5.93 -18.99 10.05
CA LEU A 325 -6.69 -17.81 10.44
C LEU A 325 -8.06 -17.82 9.76
N SER A 326 -9.08 -17.30 10.44
CA SER A 326 -10.40 -17.12 9.83
C SER A 326 -10.33 -16.09 8.70
N SER A 327 -11.21 -16.17 7.70
CA SER A 327 -11.21 -15.22 6.57
C SER A 327 -11.27 -13.75 7.03
N GLY A 328 -12.05 -13.42 8.07
CA GLY A 328 -12.09 -12.07 8.64
C GLY A 328 -10.75 -11.62 9.24
N GLU A 329 -10.08 -12.49 9.99
CA GLU A 329 -8.72 -12.23 10.51
C GLU A 329 -7.72 -12.04 9.37
N GLN A 330 -7.80 -12.91 8.36
CA GLN A 330 -6.97 -12.82 7.18
C GLN A 330 -7.13 -11.46 6.48
N HIS A 331 -8.37 -11.04 6.22
CA HIS A 331 -8.69 -9.77 5.57
C HIS A 331 -8.16 -8.56 6.35
N GLN A 332 -8.37 -8.54 7.68
CA GLN A 332 -7.90 -7.45 8.54
C GLN A 332 -6.39 -7.34 8.59
N LEU A 333 -5.71 -8.49 8.72
CA LEU A 333 -4.26 -8.51 8.76
C LEU A 333 -3.69 -7.96 7.46
N VAL A 334 -4.19 -8.42 6.31
CA VAL A 334 -3.74 -7.94 5.00
C VAL A 334 -4.00 -6.44 4.83
N LEU A 335 -5.19 -5.96 5.20
CA LEU A 335 -5.56 -4.54 5.09
C LEU A 335 -4.65 -3.65 5.92
N PHE A 336 -4.50 -3.92 7.22
CA PHE A 336 -3.65 -3.11 8.09
C PHE A 336 -2.18 -3.21 7.70
N PHE A 337 -1.74 -4.38 7.23
CA PHE A 337 -0.38 -4.55 6.75
C PHE A 337 -0.11 -3.66 5.53
N GLU A 338 -1.00 -3.69 4.54
CA GLU A 338 -0.87 -2.87 3.34
C GLU A 338 -0.83 -1.38 3.71
N LEU A 339 -1.80 -0.93 4.52
CA LEU A 339 -1.88 0.44 5.00
C LEU A 339 -0.62 0.90 5.74
N LEU A 340 0.02 0.03 6.53
CA LEU A 340 1.18 0.39 7.35
C LEU A 340 2.52 0.27 6.62
N PHE A 341 2.70 -0.72 5.74
CA PHE A 341 4.02 -1.10 5.23
C PHE A 341 4.20 -0.95 3.72
N GLU A 342 3.13 -0.91 2.93
CA GLU A 342 3.22 -0.97 1.46
C GLU A 342 2.82 0.32 0.77
N LEU A 343 2.06 1.20 1.44
CA LEU A 343 1.62 2.48 0.88
C LEU A 343 2.66 3.58 1.07
N LYS A 344 2.67 4.51 0.12
CA LYS A 344 3.58 5.66 0.13
C LYS A 344 2.95 6.86 0.83
N PRO A 345 3.76 7.72 1.46
CA PRO A 345 3.32 9.04 1.90
C PRO A 345 2.81 9.89 0.72
N ASN A 346 1.91 10.81 1.01
CA ASN A 346 1.26 11.74 0.08
C ASN A 346 0.48 11.02 -1.05
N ALA A 347 -0.05 9.84 -0.76
CA ALA A 347 -0.91 9.08 -1.68
C ALA A 347 -2.40 9.27 -1.33
N LEU A 348 -3.27 9.10 -2.32
CA LEU A 348 -4.71 8.95 -2.14
C LEU A 348 -5.05 7.45 -2.10
N ILE A 349 -5.51 6.98 -0.95
CA ILE A 349 -5.87 5.58 -0.74
C ILE A 349 -7.38 5.44 -0.85
N LEU A 350 -7.85 4.63 -1.80
CA LEU A 350 -9.25 4.32 -1.97
C LEU A 350 -9.52 2.96 -1.33
N ILE A 351 -10.49 2.86 -0.42
CA ILE A 351 -10.81 1.61 0.26
C ILE A 351 -12.26 1.24 -0.04
N ASP A 352 -12.47 0.04 -0.58
CA ASP A 352 -13.82 -0.49 -0.87
C ASP A 352 -14.21 -1.57 0.16
N GLU A 353 -15.40 -1.42 0.73
CA GLU A 353 -16.03 -2.32 1.71
C GLU A 353 -15.05 -2.90 2.75
N PRO A 354 -14.36 -2.06 3.56
CA PRO A 354 -13.48 -2.53 4.62
C PRO A 354 -14.21 -3.36 5.69
N GLU A 355 -15.53 -3.19 5.84
CA GLU A 355 -16.38 -3.92 6.77
C GLU A 355 -16.60 -5.38 6.38
N LEU A 356 -16.26 -5.77 5.14
CA LEU A 356 -16.49 -7.12 4.67
C LEU A 356 -15.74 -8.12 5.55
N SER A 357 -16.48 -9.05 6.14
CA SER A 357 -15.99 -10.05 7.11
C SER A 357 -15.59 -9.50 8.49
N LEU A 358 -15.99 -8.27 8.85
CA LEU A 358 -15.75 -7.70 10.18
C LEU A 358 -16.93 -7.88 11.13
N HIS A 359 -16.62 -8.32 12.35
CA HIS A 359 -17.59 -8.25 13.44
C HIS A 359 -17.88 -6.79 13.82
N VAL A 360 -19.12 -6.50 14.24
CA VAL A 360 -19.62 -5.15 14.56
C VAL A 360 -18.71 -4.38 15.51
N GLY A 361 -18.15 -5.07 16.52
CA GLY A 361 -17.23 -4.45 17.47
C GLY A 361 -15.96 -3.89 16.82
N TRP A 362 -15.45 -4.52 15.76
CA TRP A 362 -14.27 -4.07 15.03
C TRP A 362 -14.60 -2.97 14.03
N GLN A 363 -15.80 -2.98 13.44
CA GLN A 363 -16.27 -1.93 12.54
C GLN A 363 -16.28 -0.57 13.25
N LYS A 364 -16.77 -0.52 14.50
CA LYS A 364 -16.78 0.70 15.31
C LYS A 364 -15.40 1.26 15.64
N LYS A 365 -14.37 0.41 15.67
CA LYS A 365 -12.98 0.81 15.94
C LYS A 365 -12.21 1.16 14.65
N PHE A 366 -12.77 0.87 13.48
CA PHE A 366 -12.04 0.94 12.23
C PHE A 366 -11.57 2.36 11.88
N ILE A 367 -12.47 3.37 11.92
CA ILE A 367 -12.09 4.74 11.60
C ILE A 367 -11.07 5.34 12.60
N PRO A 368 -11.25 5.22 13.93
CA PRO A 368 -10.22 5.65 14.87
C PRO A 368 -8.84 5.03 14.62
N ASP A 369 -8.80 3.73 14.31
CA ASP A 369 -7.56 3.04 14.00
C ASP A 369 -6.97 3.50 12.65
N LEU A 370 -7.81 3.72 11.65
CA LEU A 370 -7.41 4.26 10.36
C LEU A 370 -6.78 5.66 10.50
N GLN A 371 -7.33 6.53 11.35
CA GLN A 371 -6.76 7.86 11.62
C GLN A 371 -5.35 7.77 12.22
N ARG A 372 -5.10 6.80 13.11
CA ARG A 372 -3.77 6.56 13.66
C ARG A 372 -2.79 6.13 12.56
N ILE A 373 -3.23 5.30 11.63
CA ILE A 373 -2.41 4.87 10.50
C ILE A 373 -2.14 6.04 9.54
N ILE A 374 -3.16 6.85 9.22
CA ILE A 374 -3.05 8.06 8.40
C ILE A 374 -2.02 9.01 9.00
N ALA A 375 -2.09 9.27 10.31
CA ALA A 375 -1.14 10.16 11.00
C ALA A 375 0.31 9.64 10.94
N LEU A 376 0.50 8.33 10.96
CA LEU A 376 1.83 7.70 10.92
C LEU A 376 2.42 7.61 9.49
N ASN A 377 1.56 7.42 8.49
CA ASN A 377 1.97 7.16 7.11
C ASN A 377 1.79 8.34 6.17
N GLU A 378 1.12 9.41 6.60
CA GLU A 378 1.01 10.69 5.91
C GLU A 378 0.31 10.55 4.54
N PHE A 379 -0.84 9.90 4.48
CA PHE A 379 -1.66 9.76 3.25
C PHE A 379 -3.13 10.11 3.49
N ASP A 380 -3.86 10.39 2.41
CA ASP A 380 -5.30 10.64 2.46
C ASP A 380 -6.09 9.37 2.15
N VAL A 381 -7.29 9.24 2.71
CA VAL A 381 -8.15 8.08 2.49
C VAL A 381 -9.55 8.51 2.05
N LEU A 382 -10.04 7.90 0.98
CA LEU A 382 -11.45 7.93 0.59
C LEU A 382 -12.05 6.52 0.74
N LEU A 383 -13.17 6.44 1.43
CA LEU A 383 -13.79 5.19 1.81
C LEU A 383 -15.17 5.02 1.17
N ALA A 384 -15.42 3.84 0.60
CA ALA A 384 -16.76 3.35 0.26
C ALA A 384 -17.19 2.29 1.28
N THR A 385 -18.36 2.48 1.89
CA THR A 385 -18.93 1.57 2.89
C THR A 385 -20.45 1.56 2.81
N HIS A 386 -21.07 0.41 3.04
CA HIS A 386 -22.51 0.27 3.30
C HIS A 386 -22.83 0.16 4.80
N SER A 387 -21.85 0.06 5.68
CA SER A 387 -22.03 -0.13 7.12
C SER A 387 -22.29 1.18 7.88
N PRO A 388 -23.49 1.36 8.47
CA PRO A 388 -23.74 2.48 9.39
C PRO A 388 -22.90 2.37 10.67
N GLN A 389 -22.49 1.15 11.05
CA GLN A 389 -21.68 0.92 12.25
C GLN A 389 -20.24 1.42 12.09
N LEU A 390 -19.76 1.51 10.86
CA LEU A 390 -18.45 2.08 10.53
C LEU A 390 -18.51 3.61 10.55
N ILE A 391 -19.57 4.19 9.97
CA ILE A 391 -19.82 5.64 9.98
C ILE A 391 -19.92 6.16 11.41
N GLY A 392 -20.75 5.52 12.26
CA GLY A 392 -20.79 5.81 13.69
C GLY A 392 -21.00 7.29 14.02
N GLU A 393 -19.95 7.96 14.47
CA GLU A 393 -19.95 9.38 14.88
C GLU A 393 -19.35 10.33 13.83
N TRP A 394 -18.90 9.81 12.68
CA TRP A 394 -18.16 10.54 11.64
C TRP A 394 -19.07 11.16 10.57
N ASP A 395 -20.30 11.54 10.92
CA ASP A 395 -21.30 12.07 9.97
C ASP A 395 -20.85 13.37 9.28
N ASP A 396 -19.94 14.13 9.91
CA ASP A 396 -19.40 15.40 9.40
C ASP A 396 -18.48 15.25 8.20
N VAL A 397 -17.93 14.05 7.97
CA VAL A 397 -17.03 13.72 6.87
C VAL A 397 -17.64 12.73 5.87
N VAL A 398 -18.93 12.44 6.00
CA VAL A 398 -19.66 11.51 5.12
C VAL A 398 -20.38 12.25 4.01
N VAL A 399 -20.27 11.69 2.80
CA VAL A 399 -21.05 12.12 1.63
C VAL A 399 -22.00 10.99 1.25
N ASP A 400 -23.30 11.24 1.35
CA ASP A 400 -24.32 10.34 0.85
C ASP A 400 -24.45 10.48 -0.67
N LEU A 401 -24.49 9.35 -1.38
CA LEU A 401 -24.68 9.31 -2.83
C LEU A 401 -26.17 9.28 -3.23
N GLY A 402 -27.07 9.23 -2.25
CA GLY A 402 -28.52 9.13 -2.47
C GLY A 402 -28.96 7.77 -2.99
N ASP A 403 -30.26 7.60 -3.18
CA ASP A 403 -30.82 6.40 -3.78
C ASP A 403 -30.49 6.36 -5.28
N VAL A 404 -29.95 5.22 -5.73
CA VAL A 404 -29.81 4.94 -7.16
C VAL A 404 -31.21 4.56 -7.66
N GLU A 405 -31.93 5.50 -8.28
CA GLU A 405 -33.22 5.22 -8.94
C GLU A 405 -33.08 4.26 -10.12
#